data_AF-E7RFY0-F1
#
_entry.id   AF-E7RFY0-F1
#
_cell.length_a   1.000
_cell.length_b   1.000
_cell.length_c   1.000
_cell.angle_alpha   90.00
_cell.angle_beta   90.00
_cell.angle_gamma   90.00
#
_symmetry.space_group_name_H-M   'P 1'
#
loop_
_entity.id
_entity.type
_entity.pdbx_description
1 polymer ?
#
loop_
_entity_poly.entity_id
_entity_poly.type
_entity_poly.pdbx_seq_one_letter_code
_entity_poly.pdbx_strand_id
1 'polypeptide(L)'
;MFNSLSELMEAKNLKDKRSIPWNQICQEEQLSEQFIKENVDQVNWKLISGHQALSESFIGKYKNRLFWDEVIQTQKLSESFIEKYANKKKWQPIAIEELSKKQQKTFEKESRAFDATYYWKLVSKKQQLANAKGLSPMFIEKHQNKLDWTELSRYQHLPMPLIYRHAHQVDWTLITRHQVLSERFIEKYSNRVEWETISFHQSLSERFINRHHGKMSFISAQESRSETFLFTHFDKLDAASILEHQQLANVKKYEPFDIYVLMKGDQKKYILKFHEQTEGLEAVRKVDEEELYAHLEENDLLVVIEEDFPELAIISDMRF
;
A
#
# COMPACT_ATOMS: atom_id res chain seq x y z
N MET A 1 -24.57 -17.95 -9.55
CA MET A 1 -23.90 -19.01 -8.78
C MET A 1 -24.57 -20.31 -9.19
N PHE A 2 -23.80 -21.28 -9.68
CA PHE A 2 -24.35 -22.56 -10.14
C PHE A 2 -24.50 -23.53 -8.97
N ASN A 3 -25.67 -24.15 -8.87
CA ASN A 3 -25.99 -25.10 -7.81
C ASN A 3 -25.96 -26.55 -8.27
N SER A 4 -26.10 -26.80 -9.56
CA SER A 4 -26.08 -28.14 -10.15
C SER A 4 -25.37 -28.16 -11.50
N LEU A 5 -24.99 -29.36 -11.94
CA LEU A 5 -24.37 -29.56 -13.24
C LEU A 5 -25.32 -29.20 -14.40
N SER A 6 -26.62 -29.51 -14.25
CA SER A 6 -27.64 -29.24 -15.26
C SER A 6 -27.79 -27.75 -15.52
N GLU A 7 -27.87 -26.95 -14.45
CA GLU A 7 -27.96 -25.48 -14.51
C GLU A 7 -26.76 -24.88 -15.25
N LEU A 8 -25.55 -25.37 -14.94
CA LEU A 8 -24.33 -24.92 -15.60
C LEU A 8 -24.30 -25.31 -17.08
N MET A 9 -24.68 -26.54 -17.41
CA MET A 9 -24.67 -27.02 -18.80
C MET A 9 -25.66 -26.25 -19.67
N GLU A 10 -26.85 -25.95 -19.14
CA GLU A 10 -27.85 -25.14 -19.83
C GLU A 10 -27.35 -23.71 -20.07
N ALA A 11 -26.83 -23.04 -19.04
CA ALA A 11 -26.32 -21.68 -19.14
C ALA A 11 -25.12 -21.53 -20.09
N LYS A 12 -24.29 -22.57 -20.22
CA LYS A 12 -23.11 -22.59 -21.11
C LYS A 12 -23.36 -23.28 -22.45
N ASN A 13 -24.60 -23.70 -22.74
CA ASN A 13 -24.98 -24.42 -23.95
C ASN A 13 -24.11 -25.67 -24.21
N LEU A 14 -23.78 -26.41 -23.15
CA LEU A 14 -22.96 -27.62 -23.20
C LEU A 14 -23.84 -28.85 -23.44
N LYS A 15 -23.57 -29.57 -24.54
CA LYS A 15 -24.37 -30.73 -24.95
C LYS A 15 -23.97 -32.04 -24.30
N ASP A 16 -22.74 -32.16 -23.80
CA ASP A 16 -22.20 -33.38 -23.19
C ASP A 16 -21.39 -33.04 -21.92
N LYS A 17 -21.51 -33.91 -20.90
CA LYS A 17 -20.72 -33.84 -19.67
C LYS A 17 -19.22 -34.00 -19.92
N ARG A 18 -18.82 -34.68 -20.99
CA ARG A 18 -17.40 -34.89 -21.33
C ARG A 18 -16.72 -33.64 -21.87
N SER A 19 -17.47 -32.69 -22.43
CA SER A 19 -16.91 -31.45 -22.98
C SER A 19 -16.80 -30.32 -21.96
N ILE A 20 -17.14 -30.58 -20.69
CA ILE A 20 -17.10 -29.57 -19.63
C ILE A 20 -15.64 -29.16 -19.34
N PRO A 21 -15.28 -27.88 -19.52
CA PRO A 21 -13.93 -27.39 -19.22
C PRO A 21 -13.77 -27.17 -17.71
N TRP A 22 -13.62 -28.25 -16.95
CA TRP A 22 -13.62 -28.24 -15.47
C TRP A 22 -12.66 -27.22 -14.85
N ASN A 23 -11.46 -27.04 -15.41
CA ASN A 23 -10.51 -26.07 -14.86
C ASN A 23 -11.02 -24.65 -15.02
N GLN A 24 -11.47 -24.29 -16.23
CA GLN A 24 -12.03 -22.97 -16.52
C GLN A 24 -13.21 -22.67 -15.60
N ILE A 25 -14.15 -23.62 -15.48
CA ILE A 25 -15.34 -23.45 -14.64
C ILE A 25 -14.98 -23.31 -13.16
N CYS A 26 -14.03 -24.10 -12.64
CA CYS A 26 -13.59 -23.98 -11.24
C CYS A 26 -12.91 -22.64 -10.93
N GLN A 27 -12.40 -21.95 -11.95
CA GLN A 27 -11.67 -20.70 -11.81
C GLN A 27 -12.56 -19.47 -12.04
N GLU A 28 -13.39 -19.50 -13.08
CA GLU A 28 -14.11 -18.33 -13.58
C GLU A 28 -15.55 -18.24 -13.06
N GLU A 29 -16.18 -19.38 -12.74
CA GLU A 29 -17.58 -19.41 -12.36
C GLU A 29 -17.76 -19.41 -10.83
N GLN A 30 -18.90 -18.89 -10.38
CA GLN A 30 -19.31 -18.97 -8.97
C GLN A 30 -20.03 -20.29 -8.73
N LEU A 31 -19.36 -21.26 -8.11
CA LEU A 31 -19.88 -22.60 -7.83
C LEU A 31 -20.34 -22.71 -6.38
N SER A 32 -21.54 -23.23 -6.15
CA SER A 32 -22.00 -23.48 -4.79
C SER A 32 -21.30 -24.71 -4.19
N GLU A 33 -21.23 -24.77 -2.86
CA GLU A 33 -20.71 -25.96 -2.18
C GLU A 33 -21.48 -27.25 -2.52
N GLN A 34 -22.77 -27.13 -2.86
CA GLN A 34 -23.58 -28.27 -3.29
C GLN A 34 -23.11 -28.79 -4.65
N PHE A 35 -22.89 -27.88 -5.60
CA PHE A 35 -22.32 -28.23 -6.90
C PHE A 35 -20.98 -28.97 -6.73
N ILE A 36 -20.10 -28.45 -5.86
CA ILE A 36 -18.78 -29.04 -5.64
C ILE A 36 -18.91 -30.45 -5.02
N LYS A 37 -19.85 -30.66 -4.09
CA LYS A 37 -20.13 -31.98 -3.49
C LYS A 37 -20.58 -33.00 -4.53
N GLU A 38 -21.48 -32.60 -5.42
CA GLU A 38 -22.03 -33.46 -6.47
C GLU A 38 -20.99 -33.84 -7.54
N ASN A 39 -19.92 -33.05 -7.67
CA ASN A 39 -18.90 -33.20 -8.70
C ASN A 39 -17.48 -33.40 -8.12
N VAL A 40 -17.41 -34.04 -6.94
CA VAL A 40 -16.19 -34.20 -6.11
C VAL A 40 -14.96 -34.74 -6.87
N ASP A 41 -15.17 -35.65 -7.83
CA ASP A 41 -14.10 -36.32 -8.59
C ASP A 41 -13.63 -35.55 -9.82
N GLN A 42 -14.42 -34.55 -10.24
CA GLN A 42 -14.23 -33.82 -11.49
C GLN A 42 -13.62 -32.43 -11.27
N VAL A 43 -13.99 -31.79 -10.17
CA VAL A 43 -13.50 -30.45 -9.83
C VAL A 43 -11.98 -30.46 -9.61
N ASN A 44 -11.36 -29.34 -9.96
CA ASN A 44 -9.96 -29.09 -9.66
C ASN A 44 -9.85 -28.47 -8.27
N TRP A 45 -9.49 -29.27 -7.26
CA TRP A 45 -9.45 -28.82 -5.87
C TRP A 45 -8.48 -27.67 -5.58
N LYS A 46 -7.41 -27.50 -6.35
CA LYS A 46 -6.54 -26.33 -6.23
C LYS A 46 -7.29 -25.06 -6.62
N LEU A 47 -7.95 -25.08 -7.78
CA LEU A 47 -8.76 -23.95 -8.26
C LEU A 47 -9.94 -23.68 -7.33
N ILE A 48 -10.62 -24.72 -6.85
CA ILE A 48 -11.68 -24.60 -5.84
C ILE A 48 -11.17 -23.90 -4.57
N SER A 49 -9.98 -24.27 -4.08
CA SER A 49 -9.40 -23.69 -2.85
C SER A 49 -9.10 -22.20 -2.99
N GLY A 50 -8.67 -21.76 -4.17
CA GLY A 50 -8.27 -20.36 -4.42
C GLY A 50 -9.39 -19.44 -4.91
N HIS A 51 -10.35 -19.96 -5.67
CA HIS A 51 -11.28 -19.12 -6.44
C HIS A 51 -12.73 -19.18 -5.96
N GLN A 52 -13.09 -20.20 -5.18
CA GLN A 52 -14.47 -20.37 -4.70
C GLN A 52 -14.61 -19.91 -3.27
N ALA A 53 -15.80 -19.40 -2.90
CA ALA A 53 -16.11 -19.05 -1.52
C ALA A 53 -16.53 -20.30 -0.74
N LEU A 54 -15.69 -20.74 0.20
CA LEU A 54 -15.89 -21.97 0.98
C LEU A 54 -16.17 -21.63 2.45
N SER A 55 -17.21 -22.24 3.02
CA SER A 55 -17.48 -22.15 4.45
C SER A 55 -16.47 -22.96 5.26
N GLU A 56 -16.23 -22.56 6.51
CA GLU A 56 -15.42 -23.33 7.45
C GLU A 56 -15.92 -24.78 7.64
N SER A 57 -17.23 -24.98 7.58
CA SER A 57 -17.85 -26.31 7.67
C SER A 57 -17.43 -27.21 6.50
N PHE A 58 -17.41 -26.64 5.30
CA PHE A 58 -17.01 -27.33 4.08
C PHE A 58 -15.51 -27.60 4.06
N ILE A 59 -14.71 -26.59 4.40
CA ILE A 59 -13.26 -26.72 4.52
C ILE A 59 -12.94 -27.81 5.56
N GLY A 60 -13.65 -27.83 6.68
CA GLY A 60 -13.45 -28.85 7.71
C GLY A 60 -13.73 -30.28 7.21
N LYS A 61 -14.77 -30.46 6.39
CA LYS A 61 -15.16 -31.73 5.78
C LYS A 61 -14.18 -32.18 4.69
N TYR A 62 -13.72 -31.27 3.85
CA TYR A 62 -12.88 -31.55 2.66
C TYR A 62 -11.41 -31.16 2.83
N LYS A 63 -10.95 -30.91 4.06
CA LYS A 63 -9.60 -30.45 4.41
C LYS A 63 -8.44 -31.19 3.74
N ASN A 64 -8.57 -32.49 3.47
CA ASN A 64 -7.50 -33.30 2.88
C ASN A 64 -7.46 -33.21 1.35
N ARG A 65 -8.51 -32.63 0.72
CA ARG A 65 -8.56 -32.34 -0.72
C ARG A 65 -8.09 -30.93 -1.05
N LEU A 66 -8.20 -30.01 -0.09
CA LEU A 66 -7.96 -28.59 -0.30
C LEU A 66 -6.47 -28.24 -0.25
N PHE A 67 -6.10 -27.23 -1.03
CA PHE A 67 -4.77 -26.64 -1.06
C PHE A 67 -4.74 -25.50 -0.06
N TRP A 68 -4.20 -25.76 1.12
CA TRP A 68 -4.36 -24.85 2.24
C TRP A 68 -3.64 -23.53 2.11
N ASP A 69 -2.54 -23.46 1.37
CA ASP A 69 -1.88 -22.20 1.07
C ASP A 69 -2.86 -21.24 0.37
N GLU A 70 -3.67 -21.77 -0.54
CA GLU A 70 -4.76 -21.05 -1.19
C GLU A 70 -5.86 -20.72 -0.17
N VAL A 71 -6.30 -21.72 0.63
CA VAL A 71 -7.36 -21.53 1.64
C VAL A 71 -7.04 -20.39 2.61
N ILE A 72 -5.82 -20.35 3.15
CA ILE A 72 -5.39 -19.30 4.09
C ILE A 72 -5.31 -17.95 3.40
N GLN A 73 -4.90 -17.88 2.14
CA GLN A 73 -4.80 -16.62 1.41
C GLN A 73 -6.17 -16.05 1.04
N THR A 74 -7.12 -16.90 0.62
CA THR A 74 -8.33 -16.44 -0.08
C THR A 74 -9.63 -16.54 0.75
N GLN A 75 -9.73 -17.48 1.70
CA GLN A 75 -11.00 -17.75 2.38
C GLN A 75 -11.22 -16.85 3.61
N LYS A 76 -12.46 -16.45 3.88
CA LYS A 76 -12.81 -15.69 5.10
C LYS A 76 -12.89 -16.63 6.31
N LEU A 77 -11.76 -16.78 7.02
CA LEU A 77 -11.64 -17.68 8.16
C LEU A 77 -11.70 -16.93 9.49
N SER A 78 -12.21 -17.58 10.52
CA SER A 78 -12.11 -17.15 11.91
C SER A 78 -10.74 -17.50 12.49
N GLU A 79 -10.32 -16.73 13.49
CA GLU A 79 -9.10 -17.00 14.26
C GLU A 79 -9.11 -18.39 14.90
N SER A 80 -10.25 -18.79 15.48
CA SER A 80 -10.43 -20.12 16.07
C SER A 80 -10.25 -21.24 15.05
N PHE A 81 -10.69 -21.04 13.81
CA PHE A 81 -10.52 -22.01 12.75
C PHE A 81 -9.05 -22.10 12.31
N ILE A 82 -8.38 -20.97 12.15
CA ILE A 82 -6.93 -20.92 11.88
C ILE A 82 -6.16 -21.70 12.96
N GLU A 83 -6.43 -21.43 14.24
CA GLU A 83 -5.78 -22.15 15.36
C GLU A 83 -6.03 -23.65 15.31
N LYS A 84 -7.28 -24.07 15.03
CA LYS A 84 -7.67 -25.47 14.96
C LYS A 84 -6.84 -26.27 13.95
N TYR A 85 -6.38 -25.63 12.87
CA TYR A 85 -5.63 -26.27 11.79
C TYR A 85 -4.14 -25.93 11.75
N ALA A 86 -3.65 -25.09 12.67
CA ALA A 86 -2.23 -24.73 12.80
C ALA A 86 -1.34 -25.86 13.41
N ASN A 87 -1.67 -27.13 13.16
CA ASN A 87 -0.96 -28.28 13.70
C ASN A 87 -0.88 -29.40 12.65
N LYS A 88 0.34 -29.88 12.36
CA LYS A 88 0.64 -30.96 11.41
C LYS A 88 -0.25 -32.19 11.55
N LYS A 89 -0.64 -32.59 12.78
CA LYS A 89 -1.50 -33.78 13.01
C LYS A 89 -2.87 -33.67 12.34
N LYS A 90 -3.34 -32.45 12.04
CA LYS A 90 -4.61 -32.18 11.34
C LYS A 90 -4.53 -32.42 9.83
N TRP A 91 -3.32 -32.55 9.31
CA TRP A 91 -3.00 -32.68 7.90
C TRP A 91 -2.66 -34.13 7.65
N GLN A 92 -3.64 -34.87 7.16
CA GLN A 92 -3.45 -36.26 6.74
C GLN A 92 -3.43 -36.27 5.22
N PRO A 93 -2.51 -37.01 4.59
CA PRO A 93 -2.61 -37.28 3.17
C PRO A 93 -3.99 -37.85 2.86
N ILE A 94 -4.61 -37.37 1.78
CA ILE A 94 -5.77 -38.06 1.24
C ILE A 94 -5.33 -39.40 0.66
N ALA A 95 -6.12 -40.45 0.91
CA ALA A 95 -5.86 -41.75 0.32
C ALA A 95 -5.92 -41.64 -1.21
N ILE A 96 -4.95 -42.24 -1.91
CA ILE A 96 -4.82 -42.11 -3.38
C ILE A 96 -6.10 -42.62 -4.08
N GLU A 97 -6.73 -43.63 -3.48
CA GLU A 97 -7.96 -44.26 -3.93
C GLU A 97 -9.18 -43.31 -3.88
N GLU A 98 -9.12 -42.27 -3.06
CA GLU A 98 -10.17 -41.24 -2.97
C GLU A 98 -10.07 -40.16 -4.05
N LEU A 99 -8.99 -40.16 -4.85
CA LEU A 99 -8.73 -39.18 -5.88
C LEU A 99 -8.85 -39.79 -7.27
N SER A 100 -9.43 -39.04 -8.21
CA SER A 100 -9.34 -39.41 -9.63
C SER A 100 -7.89 -39.30 -10.14
N LYS A 101 -7.51 -40.05 -11.18
CA LYS A 101 -6.15 -40.00 -11.76
C LYS A 101 -5.70 -38.57 -12.12
N LYS A 102 -6.63 -37.71 -12.53
CA LYS A 102 -6.34 -36.29 -12.81
C LYS A 102 -6.02 -35.52 -11.54
N GLN A 103 -6.80 -35.75 -10.48
CA GLN A 103 -6.58 -35.11 -9.18
C GLN A 103 -5.27 -35.58 -8.52
N GLN A 104 -4.94 -36.88 -8.63
CA GLN A 104 -3.65 -37.42 -8.17
C GLN A 104 -2.48 -36.68 -8.80
N LYS A 105 -2.45 -36.55 -10.13
CA LYS A 105 -1.40 -35.80 -10.84
C LYS A 105 -1.29 -34.35 -10.39
N THR A 106 -2.43 -33.67 -10.20
CA THR A 106 -2.42 -32.30 -9.68
C THR A 106 -1.85 -32.24 -8.27
N PHE A 107 -2.21 -33.19 -7.40
CA PHE A 107 -1.71 -33.25 -6.03
C PHE A 107 -0.21 -33.54 -5.99
N GLU A 108 0.28 -34.50 -6.77
CA GLU A 108 1.72 -34.81 -6.87
C GLU A 108 2.55 -33.61 -7.33
N LYS A 109 2.02 -32.83 -8.28
CA LYS A 109 2.70 -31.66 -8.84
C LYS A 109 2.67 -30.44 -7.91
N GLU A 110 1.52 -30.19 -7.27
CA GLU A 110 1.22 -28.89 -6.65
C GLU A 110 1.14 -28.95 -5.11
N SER A 111 1.03 -30.15 -4.53
CA SER A 111 0.86 -30.30 -3.08
C SER A 111 2.16 -30.02 -2.35
N ARG A 112 2.04 -29.43 -1.16
CA ARG A 112 3.15 -29.17 -0.25
C ARG A 112 2.86 -29.81 1.10
N ALA A 113 3.88 -30.40 1.70
CA ALA A 113 3.81 -30.87 3.08
C ALA A 113 3.56 -29.68 4.02
N PHE A 114 2.80 -29.91 5.09
CA PHE A 114 2.55 -28.87 6.08
C PHE A 114 3.87 -28.35 6.69
N ASP A 115 4.07 -27.06 6.57
CA ASP A 115 5.18 -26.28 7.11
C ASP A 115 4.60 -25.25 8.08
N ALA A 116 4.86 -25.42 9.37
CA ALA A 116 4.29 -24.56 10.39
C ALA A 116 4.78 -23.10 10.24
N THR A 117 6.06 -22.89 9.94
CA THR A 117 6.64 -21.56 9.77
C THR A 117 6.00 -20.86 8.59
N TYR A 118 5.89 -21.55 7.46
CA TYR A 118 5.24 -20.99 6.27
C TYR A 118 3.75 -20.71 6.50
N TYR A 119 3.04 -21.61 7.17
CA TYR A 119 1.64 -21.42 7.54
C TYR A 119 1.43 -20.15 8.37
N TRP A 120 2.21 -19.95 9.43
CA TRP A 120 2.09 -18.75 10.26
C TRP A 120 2.53 -17.47 9.55
N LYS A 121 3.49 -17.57 8.61
CA LYS A 121 3.82 -16.46 7.72
C LYS A 121 2.63 -16.05 6.84
N LEU A 122 1.91 -17.01 6.25
CA LEU A 122 0.68 -16.73 5.50
C LEU A 122 -0.41 -16.12 6.39
N VAL A 123 -0.60 -16.64 7.60
CA VAL A 123 -1.55 -16.09 8.59
C VAL A 123 -1.20 -14.64 8.92
N SER A 124 0.08 -14.30 9.06
CA SER A 124 0.54 -12.94 9.38
C SER A 124 0.15 -11.91 8.31
N LYS A 125 0.07 -12.33 7.04
CA LYS A 125 -0.37 -11.49 5.91
C LYS A 125 -1.89 -11.35 5.81
N LYS A 126 -2.65 -12.20 6.52
CA LYS A 126 -4.08 -12.38 6.28
C LYS A 126 -4.91 -11.21 6.80
N GLN A 127 -5.45 -10.40 5.89
CA GLN A 127 -6.39 -9.34 6.22
C GLN A 127 -7.85 -9.80 6.15
N GLN A 128 -8.16 -10.74 5.25
CA GLN A 128 -9.51 -11.25 5.04
C GLN A 128 -9.88 -12.31 6.08
N LEU A 129 -10.27 -11.87 7.28
CA LEU A 129 -10.87 -12.73 8.31
C LEU A 129 -12.40 -12.61 8.30
N ALA A 130 -13.05 -13.59 8.94
CA ALA A 130 -14.50 -13.59 9.13
C ALA A 130 -15.00 -12.35 9.92
N ASN A 131 -14.15 -11.74 10.74
CA ASN A 131 -14.47 -10.52 11.50
C ASN A 131 -14.33 -9.21 10.68
N ALA A 132 -13.84 -9.29 9.42
CA ALA A 132 -13.53 -8.18 8.52
C ALA A 132 -12.50 -7.13 9.04
N LYS A 133 -11.92 -7.33 10.22
CA LYS A 133 -10.99 -6.40 10.90
C LYS A 133 -9.54 -6.87 10.91
N GLY A 134 -9.24 -8.03 10.30
CA GLY A 134 -7.92 -8.66 10.37
C GLY A 134 -7.67 -9.36 11.70
N LEU A 135 -6.40 -9.70 11.96
CA LEU A 135 -6.00 -10.37 13.21
C LEU A 135 -6.20 -9.44 14.41
N SER A 136 -6.88 -9.93 15.44
CA SER A 136 -7.09 -9.19 16.68
C SER A 136 -5.78 -9.04 17.46
N PRO A 137 -5.61 -7.96 18.25
CA PRO A 137 -4.46 -7.83 19.13
C PRO A 137 -4.28 -9.03 20.06
N MET A 138 -5.37 -9.56 20.64
CA MET A 138 -5.33 -10.75 21.50
C MET A 138 -4.78 -11.99 20.79
N PHE A 139 -5.17 -12.19 19.52
CA PHE A 139 -4.64 -13.29 18.72
C PHE A 139 -3.15 -13.12 18.44
N ILE A 140 -2.74 -11.90 18.05
CA ILE A 140 -1.32 -11.59 17.79
C ILE A 140 -0.50 -11.84 19.05
N GLU A 141 -0.96 -11.40 20.22
CA GLU A 141 -0.28 -11.63 21.48
C GLU A 141 -0.16 -13.11 21.84
N LYS A 142 -1.25 -13.86 21.68
CA LYS A 142 -1.28 -15.30 21.96
C LYS A 142 -0.28 -16.08 21.10
N HIS A 143 -0.05 -15.66 19.86
CA HIS A 143 0.84 -16.35 18.90
C HIS A 143 2.08 -15.54 18.49
N GLN A 144 2.50 -14.58 19.31
CA GLN A 144 3.60 -13.66 19.01
C GLN A 144 4.90 -14.36 18.56
N ASN A 145 5.18 -15.55 19.08
CA ASN A 145 6.40 -16.32 18.78
C ASN A 145 6.31 -17.15 17.49
N LYS A 146 5.14 -17.18 16.85
CA LYS A 146 4.88 -17.94 15.61
C LYS A 146 4.66 -17.03 14.42
N LEU A 147 4.04 -15.88 14.65
CA LEU A 147 3.73 -14.90 13.62
C LEU A 147 5.01 -14.21 13.12
N ASP A 148 5.00 -13.84 11.84
CA ASP A 148 6.08 -13.11 11.19
C ASP A 148 5.82 -11.60 11.37
N TRP A 149 6.61 -10.97 12.24
CA TRP A 149 6.44 -9.56 12.58
C TRP A 149 6.72 -8.59 11.46
N THR A 150 7.54 -8.98 10.47
CA THR A 150 7.74 -8.15 9.28
C THR A 150 6.46 -8.12 8.45
N GLU A 151 5.84 -9.28 8.26
CA GLU A 151 4.57 -9.38 7.52
C GLU A 151 3.41 -8.75 8.31
N LEU A 152 3.37 -8.88 9.64
CA LEU A 152 2.42 -8.17 10.49
C LEU A 152 2.57 -6.65 10.34
N SER A 153 3.80 -6.12 10.39
CA SER A 153 4.07 -4.68 10.27
C SER A 153 3.67 -4.13 8.90
N ARG A 154 3.76 -4.96 7.85
CA ARG A 154 3.40 -4.60 6.48
C ARG A 154 1.90 -4.62 6.22
N TYR A 155 1.22 -5.69 6.66
CA TYR A 155 -0.14 -5.99 6.20
C TYR A 155 -1.21 -5.85 7.28
N GLN A 156 -0.87 -5.89 8.57
CA GLN A 156 -1.87 -5.74 9.63
C GLN A 156 -1.94 -4.31 10.14
N HIS A 157 -3.12 -3.92 10.61
CA HIS A 157 -3.24 -2.74 11.46
C HIS A 157 -2.73 -3.11 12.86
N LEU A 158 -1.66 -2.45 13.31
CA LEU A 158 -1.04 -2.70 14.61
C LEU A 158 -1.28 -1.48 15.52
N PRO A 159 -2.16 -1.58 16.53
CA PRO A 159 -2.37 -0.48 17.46
C PRO A 159 -1.08 -0.10 18.20
N MET A 160 -0.86 1.19 18.44
CA MET A 160 0.33 1.69 19.15
C MET A 160 0.65 0.96 20.47
N PRO A 161 -0.31 0.58 21.34
CA PRO A 161 -0.01 -0.23 22.53
C PRO A 161 0.58 -1.61 22.25
N LEU A 162 0.20 -2.23 21.12
CA LEU A 162 0.78 -3.50 20.67
C LEU A 162 2.21 -3.28 20.16
N ILE A 163 2.41 -2.27 19.31
CA ILE A 163 3.75 -1.87 18.84
C ILE A 163 4.67 -1.57 20.04
N TYR A 164 4.15 -0.87 21.05
CA TYR A 164 4.86 -0.55 22.28
C TYR A 164 5.36 -1.81 23.01
N ARG A 165 4.51 -2.82 23.19
CA ARG A 165 4.87 -4.07 23.87
C ARG A 165 5.84 -4.93 23.07
N HIS A 166 5.77 -4.87 21.74
CA HIS A 166 6.60 -5.67 20.83
C HIS A 166 7.60 -4.83 20.03
N ALA A 167 8.08 -3.73 20.62
CA ALA A 167 8.98 -2.77 19.98
C ALA A 167 10.29 -3.38 19.44
N HIS A 168 10.70 -4.55 19.96
CA HIS A 168 11.89 -5.27 19.52
C HIS A 168 11.64 -6.28 18.40
N GLN A 169 10.39 -6.54 18.04
CA GLN A 169 10.00 -7.54 17.04
C GLN A 169 9.48 -6.88 15.75
N VAL A 170 8.81 -5.73 15.88
CA VAL A 170 8.28 -4.99 14.73
C VAL A 170 9.38 -4.46 13.80
N ASP A 171 9.07 -4.36 12.51
CA ASP A 171 9.89 -3.67 11.53
C ASP A 171 9.58 -2.17 11.56
N TRP A 172 10.49 -1.37 12.10
CA TRP A 172 10.24 0.06 12.33
C TRP A 172 10.09 0.89 11.06
N THR A 173 10.73 0.49 9.97
CA THR A 173 10.55 1.15 8.68
C THR A 173 9.11 0.92 8.20
N LEU A 174 8.62 -0.31 8.26
CA LEU A 174 7.23 -0.62 7.89
C LEU A 174 6.21 0.02 8.84
N ILE A 175 6.49 0.03 10.15
CA ILE A 175 5.65 0.72 11.14
C ILE A 175 5.53 2.20 10.81
N THR A 176 6.65 2.86 10.53
CA THR A 176 6.69 4.31 10.26
C THR A 176 5.99 4.65 8.95
N ARG A 177 6.00 3.75 7.97
CA ARG A 177 5.43 3.99 6.63
C ARG A 177 3.95 3.67 6.51
N HIS A 178 3.46 2.70 7.29
CA HIS A 178 2.12 2.14 7.06
C HIS A 178 1.17 2.26 8.26
N GLN A 179 1.67 2.51 9.48
CA GLN A 179 0.82 2.64 10.66
C GLN A 179 0.56 4.11 10.97
N VAL A 180 -0.55 4.42 11.63
CA VAL A 180 -0.85 5.78 12.10
C VAL A 180 -0.23 5.99 13.47
N LEU A 181 0.79 6.82 13.55
CA LEU A 181 1.55 7.09 14.77
C LEU A 181 1.29 8.52 15.27
N SER A 182 1.16 8.68 16.58
CA SER A 182 1.14 10.03 17.16
C SER A 182 2.56 10.60 17.23
N GLU A 183 2.69 11.92 17.11
CA GLU A 183 3.96 12.65 17.27
C GLU A 183 4.70 12.26 18.57
N ARG A 184 3.97 12.15 19.69
CA ARG A 184 4.54 11.72 20.97
C ARG A 184 5.09 10.29 20.93
N PHE A 185 4.46 9.40 20.16
CA PHE A 185 4.94 8.03 19.98
C PHE A 185 6.21 8.02 19.12
N ILE A 186 6.24 8.82 18.06
CA ILE A 186 7.42 9.01 17.20
C ILE A 186 8.59 9.55 18.03
N GLU A 187 8.37 10.57 18.87
CA GLU A 187 9.40 11.10 19.78
C GLU A 187 9.92 10.05 20.77
N LYS A 188 9.01 9.26 21.35
CA LYS A 188 9.36 8.18 22.28
C LYS A 188 10.27 7.14 21.63
N TYR A 189 10.07 6.84 20.36
CA TYR A 189 10.84 5.87 19.58
C TYR A 189 11.74 6.54 18.53
N SER A 190 12.23 7.73 18.86
CA SER A 190 12.99 8.57 17.93
C SER A 190 14.28 7.94 17.41
N ASN A 191 14.82 6.92 18.07
CA ASN A 191 16.00 6.19 17.61
C ASN A 191 15.67 4.95 16.75
N ARG A 192 14.39 4.68 16.51
CA ARG A 192 13.93 3.49 15.76
C ARG A 192 13.12 3.83 14.52
N VAL A 193 12.30 4.87 14.58
CA VAL A 193 11.50 5.33 13.43
C VAL A 193 12.39 5.75 12.26
N GLU A 194 11.86 5.59 11.05
CA GLU A 194 12.50 6.06 9.82
C GLU A 194 12.18 7.55 9.64
N TRP A 195 13.19 8.42 9.70
CA TRP A 195 13.00 9.88 9.71
C TRP A 195 13.03 10.54 8.34
N GLU A 196 13.77 9.96 7.41
CA GLU A 196 14.19 10.59 6.17
C GLU A 196 13.01 11.14 5.37
N THR A 197 11.94 10.34 5.28
CA THR A 197 10.71 10.66 4.55
C THR A 197 9.45 10.54 5.42
N ILE A 198 9.57 10.68 6.74
CA ILE A 198 8.46 10.42 7.68
C ILE A 198 7.20 11.24 7.39
N SER A 199 7.35 12.49 6.94
CA SER A 199 6.22 13.37 6.61
C SER A 199 5.42 12.94 5.38
N PHE A 200 5.93 12.02 4.56
CA PHE A 200 5.18 11.43 3.45
C PHE A 200 4.24 10.32 3.91
N HIS A 201 4.40 9.85 5.15
CA HIS A 201 3.70 8.68 5.68
C HIS A 201 2.88 8.99 6.93
N GLN A 202 3.25 10.04 7.66
CA GLN A 202 2.61 10.45 8.90
C GLN A 202 2.01 11.83 8.75
N SER A 203 0.86 12.04 9.41
CA SER A 203 0.29 13.37 9.55
C SER A 203 0.99 14.10 10.69
N LEU A 204 1.78 15.12 10.34
CA LEU A 204 2.68 15.81 11.26
C LEU A 204 2.41 17.31 11.25
N SER A 205 2.30 17.89 12.45
CA SER A 205 2.17 19.33 12.60
C SER A 205 3.44 20.05 12.16
N GLU A 206 3.27 21.30 11.71
CA GLU A 206 4.42 22.16 11.39
C GLU A 206 5.36 22.34 12.58
N ARG A 207 4.80 22.44 13.79
CA ARG A 207 5.59 22.55 15.02
C ARG A 207 6.52 21.35 15.20
N PHE A 208 6.01 20.14 14.94
CA PHE A 208 6.79 18.92 15.03
C PHE A 208 7.89 18.89 13.97
N ILE A 209 7.55 19.17 12.71
CA ILE A 209 8.52 19.21 11.62
C ILE A 209 9.58 20.28 11.90
N ASN A 210 9.20 21.49 12.30
CA ASN A 210 10.15 22.55 12.68
C ASN A 210 11.16 22.09 13.74
N ARG A 211 10.72 21.32 14.74
CA ARG A 211 11.61 20.78 15.78
C ARG A 211 12.57 19.69 15.27
N HIS A 212 12.11 18.83 14.36
CA HIS A 212 12.83 17.61 13.96
C HIS A 212 13.32 17.59 12.51
N HIS A 213 13.14 18.68 11.75
CA HIS A 213 13.45 18.75 10.31
C HIS A 213 14.90 18.38 9.99
N GLY A 214 15.85 18.59 10.92
CA GLY A 214 17.25 18.18 10.75
C GLY A 214 17.45 16.67 10.53
N LYS A 215 16.46 15.83 10.90
CA LYS A 215 16.47 14.38 10.68
C LYS A 215 15.80 13.95 9.37
N MET A 216 15.12 14.88 8.70
CA MET A 216 14.36 14.62 7.48
C MET A 216 15.20 15.08 6.28
N SER A 217 15.35 14.25 5.27
CA SER A 217 15.96 14.69 3.99
C SER A 217 14.94 15.44 3.16
N PHE A 218 13.69 14.96 3.16
CA PHE A 218 12.60 15.52 2.37
C PHE A 218 11.37 15.76 3.25
N ILE A 219 10.61 16.81 2.92
CA ILE A 219 9.37 17.17 3.60
C ILE A 219 8.22 17.12 2.59
N SER A 220 7.10 16.53 3.01
CA SER A 220 5.90 16.45 2.18
C SER A 220 5.15 17.78 2.16
N ALA A 221 4.80 18.23 0.96
CA ALA A 221 3.91 19.35 0.71
C ALA A 221 2.45 18.90 0.53
N GLN A 222 2.06 17.65 0.82
CA GLN A 222 0.68 17.20 0.58
C GLN A 222 -0.32 17.74 1.61
N GLU A 223 0.09 17.86 2.87
CA GLU A 223 -0.75 18.45 3.92
C GLU A 223 -0.72 19.97 3.82
N SER A 224 -1.82 20.64 4.14
CA SER A 224 -1.88 22.10 4.17
C SER A 224 -0.79 22.67 5.09
N ARG A 225 0.03 23.58 4.54
CA ARG A 225 1.10 24.30 5.23
C ARG A 225 0.90 25.80 5.11
N SER A 226 1.42 26.53 6.09
CA SER A 226 1.56 27.98 6.05
C SER A 226 2.67 28.39 5.08
N GLU A 227 2.54 29.54 4.43
CA GLU A 227 3.59 30.07 3.55
C GLU A 227 4.93 30.23 4.27
N THR A 228 4.91 30.64 5.55
CA THR A 228 6.13 30.74 6.37
C THR A 228 6.81 29.38 6.55
N PHE A 229 6.04 28.31 6.70
CA PHE A 229 6.58 26.95 6.77
C PHE A 229 7.19 26.52 5.44
N LEU A 230 6.47 26.73 4.34
CA LEU A 230 6.95 26.43 2.98
C LEU A 230 8.25 27.17 2.67
N PHE A 231 8.32 28.46 3.02
CA PHE A 231 9.52 29.26 2.89
C PHE A 231 10.70 28.69 3.70
N THR A 232 10.43 28.34 4.97
CA THR A 232 11.47 27.89 5.91
C THR A 232 12.07 26.55 5.49
N HIS A 233 11.26 25.63 4.95
CA HIS A 233 11.69 24.30 4.54
C HIS A 233 11.79 24.12 3.03
N PHE A 234 11.84 25.23 2.29
CA PHE A 234 11.78 25.26 0.83
C PHE A 234 12.74 24.27 0.17
N ASP A 235 13.97 24.15 0.69
CA ASP A 235 15.01 23.32 0.09
C ASP A 235 14.71 21.81 0.23
N LYS A 236 13.87 21.42 1.20
CA LYS A 236 13.45 20.03 1.46
C LYS A 236 12.11 19.66 0.86
N LEU A 237 11.35 20.64 0.37
CA LEU A 237 10.05 20.45 -0.27
C LEU A 237 10.24 20.28 -1.78
N ASP A 238 9.42 19.51 -2.45
CA ASP A 238 9.44 19.47 -3.92
C ASP A 238 8.60 20.64 -4.50
N ALA A 239 9.09 21.28 -5.57
CA ALA A 239 8.46 22.47 -6.14
C ALA A 239 7.11 22.15 -6.81
N ALA A 240 7.07 21.06 -7.59
CA ALA A 240 5.84 20.62 -8.24
C ALA A 240 4.78 20.24 -7.19
N SER A 241 5.18 19.51 -6.15
CA SER A 241 4.32 19.13 -5.04
C SER A 241 3.76 20.34 -4.27
N ILE A 242 4.54 21.42 -4.10
CA ILE A 242 4.02 22.67 -3.51
C ILE A 242 2.89 23.22 -4.37
N LEU A 243 3.10 23.35 -5.68
CA LEU A 243 2.10 23.94 -6.58
C LEU A 243 0.86 23.06 -6.74
N GLU A 244 1.00 21.74 -6.62
CA GLU A 244 -0.12 20.80 -6.72
C GLU A 244 -1.03 20.82 -5.48
N HIS A 245 -0.45 20.98 -4.29
CA HIS A 245 -1.15 20.73 -3.03
C HIS A 245 -1.34 21.95 -2.14
N GLN A 246 -0.62 23.05 -2.37
CA GLN A 246 -0.69 24.26 -1.56
C GLN A 246 -1.46 25.37 -2.27
N GLN A 247 -2.10 26.22 -1.48
CA GLN A 247 -2.73 27.44 -1.97
C GLN A 247 -1.78 28.60 -1.72
N LEU A 248 -1.16 29.10 -2.78
CA LEU A 248 -0.25 30.25 -2.73
C LEU A 248 -0.99 31.53 -3.13
N ALA A 249 -0.86 32.59 -2.34
CA ALA A 249 -1.61 33.83 -2.58
C ALA A 249 -0.94 34.71 -3.65
N ASN A 250 0.39 34.75 -3.68
CA ASN A 250 1.14 35.66 -4.55
C ASN A 250 1.61 34.93 -5.81
N VAL A 251 0.86 35.14 -6.90
CA VAL A 251 1.16 34.57 -8.22
C VAL A 251 1.15 35.68 -9.26
N LYS A 252 2.26 35.83 -9.96
CA LYS A 252 2.40 36.72 -11.12
C LYS A 252 2.33 35.87 -12.38
N LYS A 253 1.54 36.30 -13.35
CA LYS A 253 1.27 35.51 -14.57
C LYS A 253 1.78 36.26 -15.77
N TYR A 254 2.67 35.63 -16.52
CA TYR A 254 3.18 36.15 -17.78
C TYR A 254 2.91 35.14 -18.89
N GLU A 255 3.11 35.55 -20.13
CA GLU A 255 2.88 34.67 -21.28
C GLU A 255 3.74 33.38 -21.23
N PRO A 256 5.05 33.42 -20.93
CA PRO A 256 5.88 32.20 -20.94
C PRO A 256 5.78 31.35 -19.66
N PHE A 257 5.45 31.97 -18.52
CA PHE A 257 5.41 31.28 -17.22
C PHE A 257 4.61 32.03 -16.14
N ASP A 258 4.20 31.27 -15.13
CA ASP A 258 3.70 31.78 -13.85
C ASP A 258 4.85 31.83 -12.82
N ILE A 259 4.92 32.91 -12.04
CA ILE A 259 5.86 33.10 -10.93
C ILE A 259 5.11 33.07 -9.61
N TYR A 260 5.42 32.08 -8.78
CA TYR A 260 4.88 31.95 -7.44
C TYR A 260 5.89 32.47 -6.43
N VAL A 261 5.43 33.35 -5.52
CA VAL A 261 6.30 34.02 -4.55
C VAL A 261 5.93 33.57 -3.14
N LEU A 262 6.89 32.96 -2.44
CA LEU A 262 6.80 32.66 -1.01
C LEU A 262 7.49 33.77 -0.23
N MET A 263 6.81 34.30 0.80
CA MET A 263 7.32 35.43 1.59
C MET A 263 7.55 35.06 3.05
N LYS A 264 8.62 35.60 3.63
CA LYS A 264 8.87 35.58 5.09
C LYS A 264 9.51 36.90 5.52
N GLY A 265 8.67 37.83 5.98
CA GLY A 265 9.12 39.22 6.13
C GLY A 265 9.47 39.79 4.76
N ASP A 266 10.66 40.38 4.64
CA ASP A 266 11.15 40.97 3.38
C ASP A 266 11.82 39.93 2.46
N GLN A 267 12.06 38.71 2.94
CA GLN A 267 12.70 37.67 2.15
C GLN A 267 11.70 36.96 1.24
N LYS A 268 12.12 36.68 0.01
CA LYS A 268 11.33 36.01 -1.02
C LYS A 268 12.01 34.75 -1.53
N LYS A 269 11.20 33.79 -1.96
CA LYS A 269 11.61 32.58 -2.68
C LYS A 269 10.65 32.35 -3.83
N TYR A 270 11.16 31.87 -4.95
CA TYR A 270 10.42 31.86 -6.20
C TYR A 270 10.30 30.45 -6.75
N ILE A 271 9.12 30.14 -7.28
CA ILE A 271 8.87 28.95 -8.08
C ILE A 271 8.36 29.41 -9.44
N LEU A 272 9.04 29.01 -10.51
CA LEU A 272 8.57 29.19 -11.88
C LEU A 272 7.80 27.97 -12.34
N LYS A 273 6.69 28.21 -13.05
CA LYS A 273 5.95 27.20 -13.79
C LYS A 273 5.85 27.62 -15.25
N PHE A 274 6.57 26.93 -16.12
CA PHE A 274 6.61 27.19 -17.55
C PHE A 274 5.34 26.68 -18.24
N HIS A 275 4.81 27.47 -19.17
CA HIS A 275 3.62 27.10 -19.95
C HIS A 275 3.95 26.14 -21.09
N GLU A 276 5.13 26.29 -21.69
CA GLU A 276 5.65 25.38 -22.69
C GLU A 276 6.55 24.32 -22.06
N GLN A 277 6.34 23.06 -22.44
CA GLN A 277 7.21 21.96 -22.01
C GLN A 277 8.38 21.82 -22.97
N THR A 278 9.58 22.11 -22.48
CA THR A 278 10.82 21.78 -23.20
C THR A 278 11.24 20.35 -22.88
N GLU A 279 11.61 19.57 -23.90
CA GLU A 279 12.00 18.19 -23.73
C GLU A 279 13.26 18.08 -22.84
N GLY A 280 13.20 17.25 -21.80
CA GLY A 280 14.31 17.05 -20.85
C GLY A 280 14.41 18.08 -19.72
N LEU A 281 13.45 19.00 -19.60
CA LEU A 281 13.46 20.11 -18.67
C LEU A 281 12.21 20.08 -17.77
N GLU A 282 12.40 20.20 -16.45
CA GLU A 282 11.27 20.23 -15.50
C GLU A 282 10.41 21.47 -15.73
N ALA A 283 9.09 21.28 -15.82
CA ALA A 283 8.12 22.36 -16.06
C ALA A 283 7.92 23.27 -14.85
N VAL A 284 8.25 22.80 -13.65
CA VAL A 284 8.18 23.57 -12.40
C VAL A 284 9.55 23.54 -11.74
N ARG A 285 10.11 24.71 -11.43
CA ARG A 285 11.43 24.82 -10.79
C ARG A 285 11.47 25.90 -9.74
N LYS A 286 12.30 25.67 -8.73
CA LYS A 286 12.71 26.73 -7.81
C LYS A 286 13.81 27.52 -8.48
N VAL A 287 13.76 28.83 -8.32
CA VAL A 287 14.81 29.73 -8.82
C VAL A 287 15.26 30.68 -7.73
N ASP A 288 16.53 31.03 -7.76
CA ASP A 288 17.02 32.17 -6.99
C ASP A 288 16.76 33.50 -7.71
N GLU A 289 17.20 34.59 -7.12
CA GLU A 289 16.98 35.95 -7.65
C GLU A 289 17.74 36.19 -8.96
N GLU A 290 18.93 35.60 -9.15
CA GLU A 290 19.74 35.77 -10.37
C GLU A 290 19.16 34.97 -11.54
N GLU A 291 18.73 33.74 -11.27
CA GLU A 291 18.02 32.88 -12.23
C GLU A 291 16.68 33.49 -12.64
N LEU A 292 15.92 34.03 -11.68
CA LEU A 292 14.68 34.75 -11.96
C LEU A 292 14.93 35.98 -12.85
N TYR A 293 15.93 36.79 -12.51
CA TYR A 293 16.30 37.95 -13.31
C TYR A 293 16.66 37.54 -14.75
N ALA A 294 17.48 36.50 -14.92
CA ALA A 294 17.87 36.00 -16.24
C ALA A 294 16.65 35.56 -17.06
N HIS A 295 15.70 34.84 -16.46
CA HIS A 295 14.47 34.46 -17.15
C HIS A 295 13.58 35.66 -17.53
N LEU A 296 13.51 36.70 -16.69
CA LEU A 296 12.81 37.94 -17.04
C LEU A 296 13.51 38.69 -18.18
N GLU A 297 14.84 38.72 -18.18
CA GLU A 297 15.66 39.32 -19.24
C GLU A 297 15.49 38.61 -20.59
N GLU A 298 15.59 37.28 -20.60
CA GLU A 298 15.47 36.44 -21.80
C GLU A 298 14.09 36.51 -22.48
N ASN A 299 13.05 36.94 -21.74
CA ASN A 299 11.67 37.01 -22.23
C ASN A 299 11.16 38.45 -22.39
N ASP A 300 12.05 39.45 -22.42
CA ASP A 300 11.72 40.88 -22.57
C ASP A 300 10.78 41.42 -21.46
N LEU A 301 10.87 40.86 -20.25
CA LEU A 301 10.04 41.20 -19.09
C LEU A 301 10.77 42.09 -18.06
N LEU A 302 11.91 42.68 -18.39
CA LEU A 302 12.63 43.59 -17.46
C LEU A 302 11.78 44.78 -17.01
N VAL A 303 10.83 45.22 -17.85
CA VAL A 303 9.92 46.35 -17.54
C VAL A 303 9.01 46.07 -16.34
N VAL A 304 8.78 44.81 -15.97
CA VAL A 304 7.92 44.46 -14.83
C VAL A 304 8.67 44.42 -13.51
N ILE A 305 10.02 44.49 -13.52
CA ILE A 305 10.84 44.37 -12.31
C ILE A 305 10.50 45.48 -11.31
N GLU A 306 10.39 46.73 -11.76
CA GLU A 306 10.11 47.85 -10.87
C GLU A 306 8.76 47.71 -10.13
N GLU A 307 7.77 47.08 -10.76
CA GLU A 307 6.42 46.92 -10.21
C GLU A 307 6.27 45.62 -9.40
N ASP A 308 6.67 44.49 -9.97
CA ASP A 308 6.38 43.16 -9.43
C ASP A 308 7.51 42.61 -8.53
N PHE A 309 8.76 42.98 -8.81
CA PHE A 309 9.96 42.42 -8.17
C PHE A 309 11.04 43.49 -7.89
N PRO A 310 10.72 44.58 -7.18
CA PRO A 310 11.63 45.72 -7.01
C PRO A 310 12.96 45.34 -6.34
N GLU A 311 13.00 44.26 -5.56
CA GLU A 311 14.21 43.68 -4.99
C GLU A 311 15.26 43.26 -6.03
N LEU A 312 14.85 42.89 -7.25
CA LEU A 312 15.77 42.42 -8.31
C LEU A 312 16.48 43.57 -9.02
N ALA A 313 16.09 44.84 -8.78
CA ALA A 313 16.73 46.00 -9.42
C ALA A 313 18.22 46.10 -9.09
N ILE A 314 18.64 45.64 -7.90
CA ILE A 314 20.04 45.64 -7.47
C ILE A 314 20.91 44.72 -8.35
N ILE A 315 20.33 43.64 -8.90
CA ILE A 315 21.05 42.70 -9.78
C ILE A 315 21.37 43.37 -11.12
N SER A 316 20.45 44.18 -11.64
CA SER A 316 20.71 45.03 -12.81
C SER A 316 21.94 45.92 -12.56
N ASP A 317 21.95 46.64 -11.44
CA ASP A 317 23.05 47.56 -11.08
C ASP A 317 24.42 46.89 -10.92
N MET A 318 24.46 45.58 -10.61
CA MET A 318 25.71 44.81 -10.46
C MET A 318 26.23 44.21 -11.78
N ARG A 319 25.38 44.08 -12.80
CA ARG A 319 25.77 43.54 -14.13
C ARG A 319 26.32 44.61 -15.08
N PHE A 320 26.22 45.90 -14.73
CA PHE A 320 26.68 47.04 -15.54
C PHE A 320 27.97 47.70 -15.05
#